data_AF-A0A6P5Z6F0-F1
#
_entry.id   AF-A0A6P5Z6F0-F1
#
_cell.length_a   1.000
_cell.length_b   1.000
_cell.length_c   1.000
_cell.angle_alpha   90.00
_cell.angle_beta   90.00
_cell.angle_gamma   90.00
#
_symmetry.space_group_name_H-M   'P 1'
#
loop_
_entity.id
_entity.type
_entity.pdbx_description
1 polymer ?
#
loop_
_entity_poly.entity_id
_entity_poly.type
_entity_poly.pdbx_seq_one_letter_code
_entity_poly.pdbx_strand_id
1 'polypeptide(L)'
;MLDSQNYWHGYGDPPKSIQDQQAGDFKHNTDSEGSIGGVAYLLKGNKLKWIIAWSNAENEPNKVYTEIIEGSQPIDWFQIKASLGKSGNQSSDDNKFGNLSEAVFDQTGPTPTLLATLRPAA
;
A
#
# COMPACT_ATOMS: atom_id res chain seq x y z
N MET A 1 -0.29 11.65 7.19
CA MET A 1 -0.57 12.48 6.00
C MET A 1 -0.06 11.78 4.76
N LEU A 2 -0.66 11.98 3.58
CA LEU A 2 -0.12 11.42 2.33
C LEU A 2 1.26 12.04 2.06
N ASP A 3 2.26 11.21 1.79
CA ASP A 3 3.62 11.59 1.42
C ASP A 3 3.75 11.65 -0.11
N SER A 4 3.50 10.51 -0.73
CA SER A 4 3.70 10.29 -2.15
C SER A 4 2.86 9.11 -2.62
N GLN A 5 2.74 9.01 -3.94
CA GLN A 5 2.11 7.90 -4.62
C GLN A 5 2.89 7.57 -5.89
N ASN A 6 2.69 6.35 -6.38
CA ASN A 6 3.19 5.95 -7.67
C ASN A 6 2.23 4.97 -8.33
N TYR A 7 1.67 5.34 -9.48
CA TYR A 7 0.78 4.48 -10.26
C TYR A 7 1.56 3.97 -11.45
N TRP A 8 1.78 2.65 -11.49
CA TRP A 8 2.45 2.00 -12.63
C TRP A 8 1.45 1.73 -13.74
N HIS A 9 0.22 1.31 -13.39
CA HIS A 9 -0.88 1.03 -14.30
C HIS A 9 -2.20 1.36 -13.62
N GLY A 10 -3.16 1.87 -14.39
CA GLY A 10 -4.45 2.33 -13.92
C GLY A 10 -4.44 3.82 -13.57
N TYR A 11 -5.57 4.28 -13.04
CA TYR A 11 -5.78 5.69 -12.74
C TYR A 11 -6.79 5.91 -11.61
N GLY A 12 -6.64 7.02 -10.91
CA GLY A 12 -7.54 7.45 -9.85
C GLY A 12 -7.06 8.77 -9.26
N ASP A 13 -7.90 9.36 -8.43
CA ASP A 13 -7.46 10.49 -7.63
C ASP A 13 -6.52 10.00 -6.52
N PRO A 14 -5.48 10.79 -6.17
CA PRO A 14 -4.68 10.53 -4.99
C PRO A 14 -5.55 10.32 -3.74
N PRO A 15 -5.20 9.36 -2.87
CA PRO A 15 -5.89 9.24 -1.61
C PRO A 15 -5.74 10.50 -0.77
N LYS A 16 -6.72 10.76 0.08
CA LYS A 16 -6.64 11.86 1.05
C LYS A 16 -5.70 11.48 2.19
N SER A 17 -5.22 12.51 2.89
CA SER A 17 -4.53 12.28 4.16
C SER A 17 -5.48 11.68 5.19
N ILE A 18 -5.01 10.63 5.86
CA ILE A 18 -5.72 9.96 6.95
C ILE A 18 -5.30 10.62 8.27
N GLN A 19 -6.29 10.99 9.10
CA GLN A 19 -6.07 11.49 10.46
C GLN A 19 -5.84 10.31 11.43
N ASP A 20 -5.17 10.57 12.54
CA ASP A 20 -4.93 9.51 13.53
C ASP A 20 -6.24 8.88 14.00
N GLN A 21 -6.25 7.55 14.14
CA GLN A 21 -7.41 6.72 14.50
C GLN A 21 -8.62 6.81 13.54
N GLN A 22 -8.46 7.38 12.35
CA GLN A 22 -9.48 7.39 11.30
C GLN A 22 -9.16 6.38 10.20
N ALA A 23 -10.19 5.95 9.47
CA ALA A 23 -10.02 5.21 8.23
C ALA A 23 -10.08 6.17 7.03
N GLY A 24 -9.42 5.78 5.94
CA GLY A 24 -9.55 6.46 4.65
C GLY A 24 -9.85 5.44 3.56
N ASP A 25 -10.68 5.83 2.61
CA ASP A 25 -11.01 5.06 1.42
C ASP A 25 -10.61 5.84 0.16
N PHE A 26 -10.23 5.10 -0.88
CA PHE A 26 -10.04 5.64 -2.22
C PHE A 26 -10.26 4.52 -3.24
N LYS A 27 -10.48 4.92 -4.50
CA LYS A 27 -10.67 4.01 -5.62
C LYS A 27 -9.57 4.21 -6.66
N HIS A 28 -8.97 3.11 -7.10
CA HIS A 28 -8.01 3.08 -8.20
C HIS A 28 -8.54 2.17 -9.32
N ASN A 29 -8.81 2.76 -10.48
CA ASN A 29 -9.39 2.08 -11.64
C ASN A 29 -8.31 1.43 -12.50
N THR A 30 -8.68 0.38 -13.23
CA THR A 30 -7.78 -0.36 -14.12
C THR A 30 -7.59 0.37 -15.45
N ASP A 31 -6.41 0.24 -16.06
CA ASP A 31 -6.22 0.45 -17.49
C ASP A 31 -6.11 -0.91 -18.21
N SER A 32 -5.47 -0.96 -19.39
CA SER A 32 -5.24 -2.20 -20.15
C SER A 32 -4.30 -3.22 -19.47
N GLU A 33 -3.54 -2.82 -18.46
CA GLU A 33 -2.63 -3.70 -17.72
C GLU A 33 -3.12 -3.97 -16.28
N GLY A 34 -4.15 -3.26 -15.83
CA GLY A 34 -4.79 -3.45 -14.54
C GLY A 34 -4.70 -2.25 -13.62
N SER A 35 -4.88 -2.49 -12.32
CA SER A 35 -4.74 -1.50 -11.25
C SER A 35 -3.51 -1.85 -10.43
N ILE A 36 -2.40 -1.14 -10.68
CA ILE A 36 -1.10 -1.41 -10.07
C ILE A 36 -0.50 -0.08 -9.59
N GLY A 37 -0.41 0.07 -8.27
CA GLY A 37 0.06 1.30 -7.67
C GLY A 37 0.55 1.13 -6.25
N GLY A 38 1.06 2.22 -5.70
CA GLY A 38 1.46 2.31 -4.31
C GLY A 38 1.30 3.71 -3.75
N VAL A 39 1.12 3.77 -2.45
CA VAL A 39 0.95 5.02 -1.68
C VAL A 39 1.80 4.94 -0.43
N ALA A 40 2.28 6.10 0.01
CA ALA A 40 3.03 6.22 1.24
C ALA A 40 2.44 7.31 2.14
N TYR A 41 2.31 7.01 3.43
CA TYR A 41 1.83 7.95 4.43
C TYR A 41 2.93 8.28 5.44
N LEU A 42 3.14 9.57 5.71
CA LEU A 42 3.97 10.03 6.82
C LEU A 42 3.25 9.80 8.17
N LEU A 43 3.99 9.26 9.12
CA LEU A 43 3.56 8.92 10.47
C LEU A 43 4.43 9.61 11.53
N LYS A 44 3.93 9.65 12.78
CA LYS A 44 4.68 10.09 13.98
C LYS A 44 5.42 11.42 13.78
N GLY A 45 4.78 12.40 13.14
CA GLY A 45 5.39 13.69 12.82
C GLY A 45 6.52 13.59 11.79
N ASN A 46 6.28 12.84 10.71
CA ASN A 46 7.19 12.63 9.58
C ASN A 46 8.44 11.80 9.89
N LYS A 47 8.43 11.05 11.00
CA LYS A 47 9.56 10.20 11.40
C LYS A 47 9.57 8.85 10.71
N LEU A 48 8.41 8.37 10.26
CA LEU A 48 8.26 7.10 9.55
C LEU A 48 7.39 7.30 8.31
N LYS A 49 7.55 6.42 7.34
CA LYS A 49 6.66 6.26 6.19
C LYS A 49 6.06 4.86 6.23
N TRP A 50 4.75 4.78 6.05
CA TRP A 50 4.05 3.53 5.84
C TRP A 50 3.65 3.40 4.38
N ILE A 51 4.14 2.34 3.74
CA ILE A 51 4.00 2.07 2.32
C ILE A 51 2.99 0.95 2.14
N ILE A 52 2.08 1.14 1.20
CA ILE A 52 1.13 0.12 0.74
C ILE A 52 1.22 0.09 -0.78
N ALA A 53 1.46 -1.07 -1.37
CA ALA A 53 1.46 -1.28 -2.81
C ALA A 53 0.56 -2.45 -3.18
N TRP A 54 -0.10 -2.35 -4.33
CA TRP A 54 -1.08 -3.32 -4.79
C TRP A 54 -0.93 -3.59 -6.29
N SER A 55 -1.36 -4.78 -6.69
CA SER A 55 -1.50 -5.19 -8.08
C SER A 55 -2.75 -6.05 -8.23
N ASN A 56 -3.69 -5.56 -9.03
CA ASN A 56 -4.77 -6.32 -9.61
C ASN A 56 -4.61 -6.22 -11.13
N ALA A 57 -3.92 -7.21 -11.70
CA ALA A 57 -3.66 -7.30 -13.12
C ALA A 57 -4.53 -8.40 -13.73
N GLU A 58 -4.94 -8.22 -14.99
CA GLU A 58 -5.76 -9.22 -15.67
C GLU A 58 -5.01 -10.57 -15.76
N ASN A 59 -5.72 -11.67 -15.48
CA ASN A 59 -5.19 -13.04 -15.50
C ASN A 59 -4.05 -13.33 -14.51
N GLU A 60 -3.80 -12.43 -13.56
CA GLU A 60 -2.82 -12.62 -12.48
C GLU A 60 -3.53 -12.64 -11.12
N PRO A 61 -3.02 -13.39 -10.13
CA PRO A 61 -3.49 -13.27 -8.76
C PRO A 61 -3.29 -11.84 -8.23
N ASN A 62 -4.21 -11.37 -7.39
CA ASN A 62 -4.04 -10.10 -6.67
C ASN A 62 -2.82 -10.18 -5.75
N LYS A 63 -1.98 -9.13 -5.78
CA LYS A 63 -0.75 -9.03 -4.98
C LYS A 63 -0.76 -7.76 -4.16
N VAL A 64 -0.31 -7.85 -2.92
CA VAL A 64 -0.20 -6.71 -2.02
C VAL A 64 1.14 -6.74 -1.30
N TYR A 65 1.68 -5.56 -1.01
CA TYR A 65 2.92 -5.39 -0.28
C TYR A 65 2.77 -4.23 0.70
N THR A 66 3.37 -4.36 1.88
CA THR A 66 3.46 -3.27 2.84
C THR A 66 4.80 -3.27 3.55
N GLU A 67 5.28 -2.07 3.89
CA GLU A 67 6.53 -1.84 4.60
C GLU A 67 6.45 -0.54 5.40
N ILE A 68 7.19 -0.47 6.51
CA ILE A 68 7.43 0.74 7.28
C ILE A 68 8.92 1.09 7.22
N ILE A 69 9.24 2.29 6.75
CA ILE A 69 10.61 2.81 6.66
C ILE A 69 10.77 4.11 7.47
N GLU A 70 12.02 4.55 7.65
CA GLU A 70 12.30 5.85 8.24
C GLU A 70 11.82 6.99 7.34
N GLY A 71 11.33 8.08 7.93
CA GLY A 71 10.77 9.21 7.20
C GLY A 71 11.80 9.95 6.34
N SER A 72 13.08 9.92 6.73
CA SER A 72 14.20 10.44 5.95
C SER A 72 14.57 9.57 4.76
N GLN A 73 14.21 8.28 4.77
CA GLN A 73 14.60 7.35 3.73
C GLN A 73 13.79 7.62 2.44
N PRO A 74 14.45 7.71 1.27
CA PRO A 74 13.75 7.82 0.00
C PRO A 74 12.99 6.52 -0.29
N ILE A 75 11.81 6.66 -0.91
CA ILE A 75 11.02 5.50 -1.34
C ILE A 75 11.57 5.01 -2.67
N ASP A 76 12.13 3.80 -2.69
CA ASP A 76 12.54 3.12 -3.92
C ASP A 76 11.36 2.38 -4.54
N TRP A 77 10.58 3.11 -5.36
CA TRP A 77 9.43 2.55 -6.05
C TRP A 77 9.78 1.39 -7.00
N PHE A 78 11.02 1.34 -7.52
CA PHE A 78 11.44 0.24 -8.37
C PHE A 78 11.59 -1.06 -7.55
N GLN A 79 12.26 -0.98 -6.40
CA GLN A 79 12.36 -2.12 -5.47
C GLN A 79 10.99 -2.54 -4.94
N ILE A 80 10.11 -1.59 -4.61
CA ILE A 80 8.74 -1.91 -4.16
C ILE A 80 7.95 -2.65 -5.24
N LYS A 81 8.03 -2.22 -6.51
CA LYS A 81 7.39 -2.95 -7.62
C LYS A 81 7.93 -4.38 -7.74
N ALA A 82 9.25 -4.56 -7.58
CA ALA A 82 9.88 -5.88 -7.64
C ALA A 82 9.46 -6.79 -6.47
N SER A 83 9.32 -6.24 -5.26
CA SER A 83 8.84 -6.97 -4.08
C SER A 83 7.36 -7.34 -4.21
N LEU A 84 6.52 -6.41 -4.68
CA LEU A 84 5.12 -6.65 -5.01
C LEU A 84 4.95 -7.77 -6.04
N GLY A 85 5.82 -7.84 -7.06
CA GLY A 85 5.79 -8.90 -8.06
C GLY A 85 6.01 -10.31 -7.49
N LYS A 86 6.58 -10.42 -6.28
CA LYS A 86 6.87 -11.68 -5.58
C LYS A 86 5.90 -11.95 -4.42
N SER A 87 4.99 -11.03 -4.11
CA SER A 87 4.09 -11.15 -2.97
C SER A 87 2.81 -11.92 -3.32
N GLY A 88 2.06 -12.26 -2.27
CA GLY A 88 0.72 -12.85 -2.39
C GLY A 88 -0.37 -11.81 -2.17
N ASN A 89 -1.58 -12.28 -1.93
CA ASN A 89 -2.76 -11.45 -1.64
C ASN A 89 -2.79 -10.90 -0.19
N GLN A 90 -1.78 -11.21 0.61
CA GLN A 90 -1.55 -10.65 1.93
C GLN A 90 -0.07 -10.29 2.11
N SER A 91 0.20 -9.26 2.92
CA SER A 91 1.54 -8.84 3.32
C SER A 91 1.50 -8.26 4.73
N SER A 92 2.56 -8.48 5.51
CA SER A 92 2.75 -7.80 6.79
C SER A 92 4.20 -7.33 6.96
N ASP A 93 4.37 -6.28 7.76
CA ASP A 93 5.66 -5.81 8.27
C ASP A 93 5.57 -5.74 9.79
N ASP A 94 6.10 -6.77 10.44
CA ASP A 94 5.88 -7.05 11.84
C ASP A 94 6.95 -6.40 12.73
N ASN A 95 6.50 -5.72 13.78
CA ASN A 95 7.33 -5.11 14.82
C ASN A 95 8.36 -4.07 14.32
N LYS A 96 8.05 -3.42 13.20
CA LYS A 96 8.91 -2.39 12.60
C LYS A 96 8.67 -1.03 13.28
N PHE A 97 9.70 -0.53 13.97
CA PHE A 97 9.65 0.70 14.76
C PHE A 97 8.49 0.74 15.79
N GLY A 98 8.16 -0.43 16.35
CA GLY A 98 7.07 -0.62 17.32
C GLY A 98 5.68 -0.57 16.71
N ASN A 99 5.54 -0.82 15.40
CA ASN A 99 4.25 -0.93 14.72
C ASN A 99 4.13 -2.27 14.00
N LEU A 100 2.90 -2.65 13.72
CA LEU A 100 2.51 -3.76 12.86
C LEU A 100 1.71 -3.17 11.70
N SER A 101 2.17 -3.44 10.48
CA SER A 101 1.44 -3.16 9.26
C SER A 101 0.92 -4.45 8.66
N GLU A 102 -0.35 -4.49 8.28
CA GLU A 102 -0.96 -5.63 7.60
C GLU A 102 -1.77 -5.13 6.40
N ALA A 103 -1.68 -5.80 5.26
CA ALA A 103 -2.46 -5.49 4.07
C ALA A 103 -2.98 -6.77 3.43
N VAL A 104 -4.28 -6.81 3.13
CA VAL A 104 -4.96 -8.02 2.62
C VAL A 104 -6.04 -7.66 1.61
N PHE A 105 -6.18 -8.48 0.58
CA PHE A 105 -7.36 -8.45 -0.30
C PHE A 105 -8.49 -9.30 0.28
N ASP A 106 -9.70 -8.73 0.34
CA ASP A 106 -10.89 -9.37 0.90
C ASP A 106 -11.52 -10.43 -0.02
N GLN A 107 -11.33 -10.29 -1.33
CA GLN A 107 -11.95 -11.13 -2.35
C GLN A 107 -10.98 -11.41 -3.51
N THR A 108 -11.23 -12.53 -4.20
CA THR A 108 -10.61 -12.85 -5.47
C THR A 108 -11.62 -12.52 -6.58
N GLY A 109 -11.27 -11.59 -7.46
CA GLY A 109 -12.20 -11.09 -8.47
C GLY A 109 -11.74 -9.77 -9.11
N PRO A 110 -12.47 -9.26 -10.12
CA PRO A 110 -12.06 -8.10 -10.91
C PRO A 110 -12.17 -6.77 -10.12
N THR A 111 -12.98 -6.73 -9.07
CA THR A 111 -13.19 -5.53 -8.23
C THR A 111 -12.98 -5.83 -6.74
N PRO A 112 -11.75 -6.22 -6.34
CA PRO A 112 -11.45 -6.60 -4.97
C PRO A 112 -11.32 -5.35 -4.08
N THR A 113 -11.50 -5.51 -2.77
CA THR A 113 -11.16 -4.49 -1.79
C THR A 113 -9.84 -4.84 -1.12
N LEU A 114 -8.95 -3.86 -1.03
CA LEU A 114 -7.74 -3.97 -0.22
C LEU A 114 -7.99 -3.29 1.12
N LEU A 115 -7.81 -4.04 2.20
CA LEU A 115 -7.75 -3.49 3.55
C LEU A 115 -6.30 -3.44 4.02
N ALA A 116 -5.83 -2.24 4.35
CA ALA A 116 -4.53 -2.02 4.97
C ALA A 116 -4.72 -1.44 6.37
N THR A 117 -4.07 -2.03 7.36
CA THR A 117 -4.14 -1.62 8.77
C THR A 117 -2.75 -1.34 9.30
N LEU A 118 -2.68 -0.34 10.18
CA LEU A 118 -1.49 0.02 10.92
C LEU A 118 -1.87 0.15 12.38
N ARG A 119 -1.16 -0.57 13.25
CA ARG A 119 -1.39 -0.56 14.70
C ARG A 119 -0.08 -0.65 15.47
N PRO A 120 -0.03 -0.27 16.76
CA PRO A 120 1.12 -0.58 17.61
C PRO A 120 1.41 -2.08 17.60
N ALA A 121 2.69 -2.45 17.59
CA ALA A 121 3.10 -3.83 17.83
C ALA A 121 2.82 -4.18 19.30
N ALA A 122 2.40 -5.43 19.55
CA ALA A 122 2.09 -5.93 20.90
C ALA A 122 3.36 -6.24 21.70
#